data_AF-A0A815K3Q7-F1
#
_entry.id   AF-A0A815K3Q7-F1
#
_cell.length_a   1.000
_cell.length_b   1.000
_cell.length_c   1.000
_cell.angle_alpha   90.00
_cell.angle_beta   90.00
_cell.angle_gamma   90.00
#
_symmetry.space_group_name_H-M   'P 1'
#
loop_
_entity.id
_entity.type
_entity.pdbx_description
1 polymer ?
#
loop_
_entity_poly.entity_id
_entity_poly.type
_entity_poly.pdbx_seq_one_letter_code
_entity_poly.pdbx_strand_id
1 'polypeptide(L)'
;MTKLFDVTGFYTGCNVIESLLQSTLECLYHQTCIDKLQNYLLSSPIPVSALDDSPSLSRYPKTTTVNNLLSNLMTERLGWSYSYRQYYQACSPEYCSYRTIANNTKISTIYIVFLIFFILGGPLSVLKLLISALTRIIEAAAPAPESAVPVEKWASQKR
;
A
#
# COMPACT_ATOMS: atom_id res chain seq x y z
N MET A 1 17.47 2.10 -23.71
CA MET A 1 18.43 1.07 -23.23
C MET A 1 18.58 1.26 -21.73
N THR A 2 17.72 0.64 -20.93
CA THR A 2 17.80 0.73 -19.46
C THR A 2 18.97 -0.15 -19.02
N LYS A 3 20.05 0.45 -18.52
CA LYS A 3 21.13 -0.31 -17.88
C LYS A 3 20.54 -1.01 -16.66
N LEU A 4 20.44 -2.34 -16.71
CA LEU A 4 20.07 -3.14 -15.56
C LEU A 4 21.28 -3.13 -14.62
N PHE A 5 21.15 -2.42 -13.50
CA PHE A 5 22.17 -2.39 -12.46
C PHE A 5 21.80 -3.41 -11.39
N ASP A 6 22.69 -4.36 -11.16
CA ASP A 6 22.57 -5.35 -10.11
C ASP A 6 23.32 -4.85 -8.87
N VAL A 7 22.57 -4.56 -7.81
CA VAL A 7 23.10 -4.12 -6.53
C VAL A 7 23.09 -5.33 -5.61
N THR A 8 24.25 -5.74 -5.11
CA THR A 8 24.35 -6.89 -4.21
C THR A 8 23.39 -6.71 -3.02
N GLY A 9 22.49 -7.68 -2.86
CA GLY A 9 21.49 -7.69 -1.80
C GLY A 9 20.13 -7.10 -2.18
N PHE A 10 20.00 -6.33 -3.27
CA PHE A 10 18.72 -5.74 -3.66
C PHE A 10 18.02 -6.61 -4.71
N TYR A 11 16.81 -7.05 -4.41
CA TYR A 11 15.96 -7.76 -5.36
C TYR A 11 15.05 -6.78 -6.11
N THR A 12 14.77 -7.12 -7.36
CA THR A 12 13.77 -6.43 -8.18
C THR A 12 12.69 -7.43 -8.56
N GLY A 13 11.45 -6.94 -8.66
CA GLY A 13 10.30 -7.78 -8.96
C GLY A 13 9.07 -6.94 -9.26
N CYS A 14 7.96 -7.60 -9.59
CA CYS A 14 6.71 -6.93 -9.96
C CYS A 14 6.11 -6.11 -8.81
N ASN A 15 6.34 -6.53 -7.57
CA ASN A 15 5.94 -5.81 -6.37
C ASN A 15 7.16 -5.27 -5.65
N VAL A 16 7.35 -3.95 -5.71
CA VAL A 16 8.47 -3.23 -5.09
C VAL A 16 8.58 -3.54 -3.59
N ILE A 17 7.44 -3.67 -2.88
CA ILE A 17 7.43 -3.94 -1.44
C ILE A 17 7.94 -5.34 -1.15
N GLU A 18 7.45 -6.34 -1.89
CA GLU A 18 7.86 -7.73 -1.71
C GLU A 18 9.35 -7.92 -2.04
N SER A 19 9.81 -7.30 -3.12
CA SER A 19 11.23 -7.31 -3.49
C SER A 19 12.10 -6.60 -2.45
N LEU A 20 11.65 -5.46 -1.92
CA LEU A 20 12.35 -4.76 -0.85
C LEU A 20 12.43 -5.62 0.42
N LEU A 21 11.33 -6.28 0.81
CA LEU A 21 11.28 -7.14 1.99
C LEU A 21 12.24 -8.33 1.90
N GLN A 22 12.42 -8.88 0.70
CA GLN A 22 13.37 -9.96 0.43
C GLN A 22 14.82 -9.49 0.28
N SER A 23 15.04 -8.18 0.10
CA SER A 23 16.37 -7.58 -0.04
C SER A 23 17.14 -7.54 1.27
N THR A 24 18.46 -7.48 1.17
CA THR A 24 19.42 -7.23 2.25
C THR A 24 20.07 -5.86 2.05
N LEU A 25 20.57 -5.26 3.13
CA LEU A 25 21.17 -3.91 3.12
C LEU A 25 22.71 -3.97 3.05
N GLU A 26 23.27 -5.07 2.54
CA GLU A 26 24.72 -5.34 2.52
C GLU A 26 25.52 -4.27 1.76
N CYS A 27 24.96 -3.75 0.66
CA CYS A 27 25.59 -2.70 -0.15
C CYS A 27 25.97 -1.45 0.65
N LEU A 28 25.22 -1.13 1.72
CA LEU A 28 25.45 0.07 2.53
C LEU A 28 26.76 0.00 3.35
N TYR A 29 27.36 -1.19 3.49
CA TYR A 29 28.60 -1.43 4.22
C TYR A 29 29.84 -1.51 3.30
N HIS A 30 29.65 -1.42 1.98
CA HIS A 30 30.74 -1.52 1.01
C HIS A 30 30.84 -0.25 0.17
N GLN A 31 31.96 0.48 0.31
CA GLN A 31 32.17 1.74 -0.40
C GLN A 31 32.08 1.57 -1.93
N THR A 32 32.63 0.48 -2.46
CA THR A 32 32.58 0.18 -3.90
C THR A 32 31.15 -0.02 -4.42
N CYS A 33 30.23 -0.49 -3.57
CA CYS A 33 28.82 -0.64 -3.93
C CYS A 33 28.12 0.72 -3.94
N ILE A 34 28.39 1.54 -2.92
CA ILE A 34 27.86 2.90 -2.83
C ILE A 34 28.35 3.77 -4.00
N ASP A 35 29.64 3.72 -4.34
CA ASP A 35 30.20 4.50 -5.46
C ASP A 35 29.52 4.13 -6.79
N LYS A 36 29.27 2.84 -7.01
CA LYS A 36 28.50 2.37 -8.17
C LYS A 36 27.08 2.91 -8.13
N LEU A 37 26.39 2.77 -6.99
CA LEU A 37 25.01 3.25 -6.81
C LEU A 37 24.90 4.76 -7.08
N GLN A 38 25.86 5.56 -6.61
CA GLN A 38 25.90 6.99 -6.88
C GLN A 38 26.05 7.32 -8.36
N ASN A 39 26.94 6.64 -9.07
CA ASN A 39 27.11 6.84 -10.51
C ASN A 39 25.84 6.56 -11.32
N TYR A 40 24.93 5.72 -10.80
CA TYR A 40 23.64 5.42 -11.44
C TYR A 40 22.52 6.39 -11.03
N LEU A 41 22.47 6.80 -9.76
CA LEU A 41 21.36 7.60 -9.23
C LEU A 41 21.59 9.12 -9.31
N LEU A 42 22.85 9.55 -9.27
CA LEU A 42 23.23 10.96 -9.14
C LEU A 42 24.04 11.40 -10.35
N SER A 43 23.72 12.58 -10.88
CA SER A 43 24.54 13.21 -11.93
C SER A 43 25.81 13.88 -11.40
N SER A 44 25.91 14.09 -10.09
CA SER A 44 27.10 14.62 -9.42
C SER A 44 27.42 13.76 -8.18
N PRO A 45 28.67 13.34 -7.98
CA PRO A 45 29.06 12.60 -6.78
C PRO A 45 28.82 13.43 -5.52
N ILE A 46 28.17 12.82 -4.53
CA ILE A 46 28.05 13.38 -3.18
C ILE A 46 29.02 12.61 -2.29
N PRO A 47 29.80 13.25 -1.41
CA PRO A 47 30.65 12.50 -0.48
C PRO A 47 29.77 11.71 0.49
N VAL A 48 29.64 10.41 0.23
CA VAL A 48 28.96 9.45 1.10
C VAL A 48 29.95 8.33 1.42
N SER A 49 29.97 7.94 2.68
CA SER A 49 30.82 6.85 3.15
C SER A 49 29.98 5.63 3.48
N ALA A 50 30.55 4.45 3.28
CA ALA A 50 29.97 3.21 3.75
C ALA A 50 29.77 3.24 5.27
N LEU A 51 28.74 2.52 5.72
CA LEU A 51 28.49 2.31 7.14
C LEU A 51 29.64 1.53 7.78
N ASP A 52 29.85 1.79 9.07
CA ASP A 52 30.83 1.07 9.87
C ASP A 52 30.50 -0.43 9.91
N ASP A 53 31.48 -1.25 9.51
CA ASP A 53 31.38 -2.70 9.45
C ASP A 53 31.78 -3.39 10.77
N SER A 54 31.83 -2.62 11.85
CA SER A 54 32.17 -3.16 13.16
C SER A 54 31.08 -4.13 13.66
N PRO A 55 31.42 -5.41 13.93
CA PRO A 55 30.45 -6.44 14.35
C PRO A 55 29.82 -6.17 15.72
N SER A 56 30.34 -5.20 16.48
CA SER A 56 29.82 -4.78 17.79
C SER A 56 28.65 -3.79 17.70
N LEU A 57 28.41 -3.17 16.54
CA LEU A 57 27.43 -2.08 16.38
C LEU A 57 25.99 -2.60 16.23
N SER A 58 25.81 -3.72 15.53
CA SER A 58 24.49 -4.33 15.27
C SER A 58 24.43 -5.76 15.80
N ARG A 59 23.24 -6.21 16.22
CA ARG A 59 22.95 -7.63 16.50
C ARG A 59 22.66 -8.44 15.24
N TYR A 60 22.40 -7.77 14.12
CA TYR A 60 22.01 -8.39 12.87
C TYR A 60 23.21 -8.53 11.93
N PRO A 61 23.41 -9.70 11.30
CA PRO A 61 24.35 -9.81 10.20
C PRO A 61 23.89 -8.97 9.02
N LYS A 62 24.83 -8.48 8.21
CA LYS A 62 24.58 -7.67 7.01
C LYS A 62 23.74 -8.38 5.94
N THR A 63 23.71 -9.71 5.98
CA THR A 63 22.90 -10.58 5.12
C THR A 63 21.45 -10.74 5.60
N THR A 64 21.06 -10.07 6.69
CA THR A 64 19.67 -10.11 7.17
C THR A 64 18.75 -9.37 6.19
N THR A 65 17.62 -9.98 5.87
CA THR A 65 16.62 -9.37 4.98
C THR A 65 15.87 -8.24 5.67
N VAL A 66 15.46 -7.23 4.90
CA VAL A 66 14.68 -6.08 5.39
C VAL A 66 13.40 -6.55 6.11
N ASN A 67 12.75 -7.62 5.64
CA ASN A 67 11.62 -8.22 6.33
C ASN A 67 11.95 -8.64 7.77
N ASN A 68 13.10 -9.28 7.97
CA ASN A 68 13.55 -9.72 9.28
C ASN A 68 13.99 -8.54 10.17
N LEU A 69 14.52 -7.46 9.59
CA LEU A 69 14.75 -6.22 10.33
C LEU A 69 13.42 -5.61 10.80
N LEU A 70 12.45 -5.46 9.89
CA LEU A 70 11.11 -4.89 10.17
C LEU A 70 10.33 -5.68 11.21
N SER A 71 10.36 -7.01 11.15
CA SER A 71 9.67 -7.85 12.12
C SER A 71 10.26 -7.76 13.52
N ASN A 72 11.49 -7.27 13.66
CA ASN A 72 12.22 -7.19 14.93
C ASN A 72 12.62 -5.75 15.31
N LEU A 73 12.13 -4.74 14.59
CA LEU A 73 12.58 -3.33 14.64
C LEU A 73 12.32 -2.64 15.99
N MET A 74 11.65 -3.32 16.94
CA MET A 74 11.48 -2.85 18.33
C MET A 74 12.57 -3.30 19.31
N THR A 75 13.62 -4.01 18.87
CA THR A 75 14.62 -4.58 19.79
C THR A 75 16.05 -4.51 19.26
N GLU A 76 16.58 -3.33 18.94
CA GLU A 76 17.99 -3.27 18.50
C GLU A 76 18.96 -3.74 19.61
N ARG A 77 18.82 -3.23 20.84
CA ARG A 77 19.33 -3.82 22.09
C ARG A 77 18.55 -3.30 23.30
N LEU A 78 17.90 -4.17 24.07
CA LEU A 78 17.47 -3.83 25.43
C LEU A 78 18.70 -4.00 26.34
N GLY A 79 19.39 -2.91 26.66
CA GLY A 79 20.38 -2.95 27.72
C GLY A 79 19.68 -3.28 29.04
N TRP A 80 20.16 -4.30 29.76
CA TRP A 80 19.61 -4.73 31.06
C TRP A 80 19.56 -3.61 32.12
N SER A 81 20.22 -2.47 31.88
CA SER A 81 20.26 -1.31 32.77
C SER A 81 19.18 -0.26 32.52
N TYR A 82 18.38 -0.36 31.46
CA TYR A 82 17.37 0.67 31.14
C TYR A 82 15.99 0.27 31.68
N SER A 83 15.57 0.92 32.76
CA SER A 83 14.21 0.78 33.27
C SER A 83 13.26 1.64 32.45
N TYR A 84 12.45 1.00 31.61
CA TYR A 84 11.36 1.65 30.87
C TYR A 84 10.43 2.44 31.80
N ARG A 85 10.28 1.96 33.04
CA ARG A 85 9.51 2.63 34.09
C ARG A 85 10.10 3.97 34.50
N GLN A 86 11.42 4.04 34.68
CA GLN A 86 12.11 5.30 35.04
C GLN A 86 12.03 6.31 33.90
N TYR A 87 12.18 5.87 32.66
CA TYR A 87 12.01 6.71 31.47
C TYR A 87 10.59 7.29 31.37
N TYR A 88 9.57 6.44 31.56
CA TYR A 88 8.17 6.88 31.51
C TYR A 88 7.79 7.81 32.68
N GLN A 89 8.37 7.58 33.86
CA GLN A 89 8.20 8.47 35.01
C GLN A 89 8.85 9.84 34.78
N ALA A 90 10.04 9.88 34.16
CA ALA A 90 10.70 11.14 33.84
C ALA A 90 9.96 11.95 32.77
N CYS A 91 9.28 11.28 31.83
CA CYS A 91 8.54 11.91 30.74
C CYS A 91 7.02 11.93 30.95
N SER A 92 6.52 11.70 32.17
CA SER A 92 5.07 11.62 32.40
C SER A 92 4.46 13.02 32.31
N PRO A 93 3.55 13.30 31.35
CA PRO A 93 2.89 14.60 31.28
C PRO A 93 1.95 14.77 32.47
N GLU A 94 2.02 15.91 33.17
CA GLU A 94 1.13 16.22 34.30
C GLU A 94 -0.34 16.36 33.88
N TYR A 95 -0.59 16.73 32.61
CA TYR A 95 -1.93 16.88 32.07
C TYR A 95 -1.99 16.38 30.62
N CYS A 96 -3.01 15.58 30.32
CA CYS A 96 -3.33 15.19 28.95
C CYS A 96 -4.38 16.16 28.41
N SER A 97 -4.02 17.01 27.45
CA SER A 97 -5.01 17.81 26.72
C SER A 97 -5.58 17.00 25.56
N TYR A 98 -6.80 16.50 25.69
CA TYR A 98 -7.54 15.92 24.58
C TYR A 98 -8.40 17.02 23.94
N ARG A 99 -8.29 17.17 22.62
CA ARG A 99 -9.23 17.99 21.86
C ARG A 99 -10.48 17.16 21.62
N THR A 100 -11.56 17.45 22.33
CA THR A 100 -12.89 17.04 21.86
C THR A 100 -13.20 17.87 20.63
N ILE A 101 -13.05 17.27 19.45
CA ILE A 101 -13.68 17.82 18.25
C ILE A 101 -15.18 17.66 18.52
N ALA A 102 -15.81 18.73 19.02
CA ALA A 102 -17.26 18.82 19.06
C ALA A 102 -17.72 18.73 17.61
N ASN A 103 -18.02 17.51 17.18
CA ASN A 103 -18.63 17.22 15.90
C ASN A 103 -19.97 17.96 15.88
N ASN A 104 -19.96 19.19 15.36
CA ASN A 104 -21.12 19.82 14.75
C ASN A 104 -21.50 19.09 13.43
N THR A 105 -21.20 17.80 13.35
CA THR A 105 -21.72 16.88 12.34
C THR A 105 -23.16 16.58 12.72
N LYS A 106 -24.01 17.60 12.61
CA LYS A 106 -25.45 17.40 12.54
C LYS A 106 -25.67 16.62 11.26
N ILE A 107 -25.73 15.29 11.37
CA ILE A 107 -26.23 14.44 10.31
C ILE A 107 -27.62 14.97 10.00
N SER A 108 -27.77 15.62 8.84
CA SER A 108 -29.05 16.17 8.42
C SER A 108 -30.09 15.06 8.45
N THR A 109 -31.27 15.33 8.99
CA THR A 109 -32.39 14.39 9.07
C THR A 109 -32.71 13.76 7.71
N ILE A 110 -32.48 14.51 6.63
CA ILE A 110 -32.59 14.07 5.24
C ILE A 110 -31.66 12.88 4.94
N TYR A 111 -30.42 12.91 5.44
CA TYR A 111 -29.43 11.86 5.21
C TYR A 111 -29.85 10.53 5.86
N ILE A 112 -30.43 10.58 7.06
CA ILE A 112 -30.92 9.39 7.78
C ILE A 112 -32.07 8.74 7.01
N VAL A 113 -32.99 9.55 6.48
CA VAL A 113 -34.14 9.07 5.69
C VAL A 113 -33.66 8.37 4.42
N PHE A 114 -32.73 8.96 3.67
CA PHE A 114 -32.15 8.31 2.50
C PHE A 114 -31.49 6.98 2.83
N LEU A 115 -30.72 6.93 3.92
CA LEU A 115 -30.01 5.72 4.35
C LEU A 115 -30.99 4.58 4.66
N ILE A 116 -32.11 4.89 5.32
CA ILE A 116 -33.18 3.93 5.59
C ILE A 116 -33.84 3.43 4.28
N PHE A 117 -34.09 4.32 3.31
CA PHE A 117 -34.61 3.93 2.00
C PHE A 117 -33.63 3.03 1.21
N PHE A 118 -32.33 3.32 1.29
CA PHE A 118 -31.29 2.49 0.67
C PHE A 118 -31.24 1.09 1.28
N ILE A 119 -31.39 0.98 2.61
CA ILE A 119 -31.36 -0.29 3.34
C ILE A 119 -32.64 -1.11 3.12
N LEU A 120 -33.82 -0.47 3.17
CA LEU A 120 -35.11 -1.16 3.10
C LEU A 120 -35.57 -1.47 1.67
N GLY A 121 -35.23 -0.62 0.70
CA GLY A 121 -35.80 -0.66 -0.65
C GLY A 121 -34.85 -1.04 -1.78
N GLY A 122 -33.55 -1.11 -1.52
CA GLY A 122 -32.52 -1.52 -2.47
C GLY A 122 -32.35 -0.54 -3.66
N PRO A 123 -31.19 0.10 -3.85
CA PRO A 123 -30.93 0.96 -5.02
C PRO A 123 -30.99 0.20 -6.36
N LEU A 124 -30.94 -1.13 -6.31
CA LEU A 124 -30.93 -2.02 -7.46
C LEU A 124 -32.26 -2.02 -8.24
N SER A 125 -33.39 -1.74 -7.58
CA SER A 125 -34.71 -1.68 -8.24
C SER A 125 -34.82 -0.47 -9.16
N VAL A 126 -34.33 0.69 -8.70
CA VAL A 126 -34.28 1.93 -9.50
C VAL A 126 -33.31 1.78 -10.67
N LEU A 127 -32.16 1.15 -10.44
CA LEU A 127 -31.18 0.89 -11.50
C LEU A 127 -31.75 -0.03 -12.60
N LYS A 128 -32.49 -1.09 -12.25
CA LYS A 128 -33.18 -1.95 -13.22
C LYS A 128 -34.23 -1.20 -14.03
N LEU A 129 -34.96 -0.29 -13.40
CA LEU A 129 -36.00 0.51 -14.05
C LEU A 129 -35.39 1.52 -15.03
N LEU A 130 -34.26 2.13 -14.67
CA LEU A 130 -33.48 3.00 -15.55
C LEU A 130 -32.91 2.23 -16.75
N ILE A 131 -32.33 1.05 -16.53
CA ILE A 131 -31.81 0.20 -17.63
C ILE A 131 -32.93 -0.19 -18.58
N SER A 132 -34.09 -0.60 -18.06
CA SER A 132 -35.25 -0.97 -18.89
C SER A 132 -35.85 0.21 -19.65
N ALA A 133 -35.81 1.42 -19.09
CA ALA A 133 -36.28 2.62 -19.77
C ALA A 133 -35.31 3.02 -20.90
N LEU A 134 -34.00 2.93 -20.64
CA LEU A 134 -32.97 3.27 -21.62
C LEU A 134 -32.99 2.32 -22.84
N THR A 135 -33.17 1.01 -22.65
CA THR A 135 -33.26 0.07 -23.78
C THR A 135 -34.48 0.35 -24.66
N ARG A 136 -35.64 0.67 -24.07
CA ARG A 136 -36.86 1.03 -24.81
C ARG A 136 -36.70 2.32 -25.62
N ILE A 137 -35.99 3.30 -25.06
CA ILE A 137 -35.72 4.56 -25.77
C ILE A 137 -34.75 4.33 -26.93
N ILE A 138 -33.73 3.47 -26.76
CA ILE A 138 -32.80 3.11 -27.82
C ILE A 138 -33.51 2.34 -28.95
N GLU A 139 -34.41 1.40 -28.63
CA GLU A 139 -35.23 0.69 -29.62
C GLU A 139 -36.20 1.64 -30.35
N ALA A 140 -36.82 2.59 -29.65
CA ALA A 140 -37.72 3.58 -30.25
C ALA A 140 -36.98 4.62 -31.10
N ALA A 141 -35.69 4.85 -30.83
CA ALA A 141 -34.83 5.73 -31.60
C ALA A 141 -34.13 5.02 -32.77
N ALA A 142 -34.16 3.68 -32.83
CA ALA A 142 -33.59 2.92 -33.93
C ALA A 142 -34.62 2.70 -35.06
N PRO A 143 -34.29 2.98 -36.33
CA PRO A 143 -35.10 2.49 -37.45
C PRO A 143 -35.07 0.95 -37.47
N ALA A 144 -36.23 0.33 -37.73
CA ALA A 144 -36.47 -1.11 -37.59
C ALA A 144 -35.33 -1.98 -38.14
N PRO A 145 -34.73 -2.87 -37.31
CA PRO A 145 -33.84 -3.91 -37.82
C PRO A 145 -34.66 -5.08 -38.39
N GLU A 146 -34.48 -5.28 -39.68
CA GLU A 146 -34.89 -6.45 -40.45
C GLU A 146 -34.23 -7.72 -39.88
N SER A 147 -35.05 -8.76 -39.70
CA SER A 147 -34.70 -10.16 -39.37
C SER A 147 -34.28 -10.49 -37.91
N ALA A 148 -35.10 -11.33 -37.28
CA ALA A 148 -34.80 -12.05 -36.06
C ALA A 148 -33.75 -13.15 -36.33
N VAL A 149 -32.69 -13.22 -35.52
CA VAL A 149 -31.77 -14.36 -35.48
C VAL A 149 -31.91 -15.06 -34.12
N PRO A 150 -32.38 -16.32 -34.06
CA PRO A 150 -32.55 -17.06 -32.80
C PRO A 150 -31.20 -17.45 -32.16
N VAL A 151 -31.06 -17.20 -30.86
CA VAL A 151 -29.85 -17.39 -30.04
C VAL A 151 -29.73 -18.84 -29.52
N GLU A 152 -30.04 -19.85 -30.35
CA GLU A 152 -30.05 -21.26 -29.90
C GLU A 152 -28.79 -22.06 -30.26
N LYS A 153 -27.74 -21.42 -30.79
CA LYS A 153 -26.53 -22.14 -31.28
C LYS A 153 -25.26 -22.03 -30.41
N TRP A 154 -25.35 -21.58 -29.15
CA TRP A 154 -24.17 -21.48 -28.28
C TRP A 154 -23.98 -22.64 -27.29
N ALA A 155 -24.81 -23.69 -27.35
CA ALA A 155 -24.73 -24.82 -26.42
C ALA A 155 -23.80 -25.98 -26.87
N SER A 156 -23.10 -25.88 -28.01
CA SER A 156 -22.23 -26.96 -28.52
C SER A 156 -20.74 -26.65 -28.58
N GLN A 157 -20.28 -25.54 -27.97
CA GLN A 157 -18.86 -25.17 -27.99
C GLN A 157 -18.27 -24.97 -26.59
N LYS A 158 -18.43 -25.99 -25.74
CA LYS A 158 -17.57 -26.24 -24.58
C LYS A 158 -17.14 -27.70 -24.60
N ARG A 159 -16.09 -27.96 -25.37
CA ARG A 159 -15.18 -29.09 -25.15
C ARG A 159 -13.98 -28.55 -24.38
#